data_AF-A0A0A1SM66-F1
#
_entry.id   AF-A0A0A1SM66-F1
#
_cell.length_a   1.000
_cell.length_b   1.000
_cell.length_c   1.000
_cell.angle_alpha   90.00
_cell.angle_beta   90.00
_cell.angle_gamma   90.00
#
_symmetry.space_group_name_H-M   'P 1'
#
loop_
_entity.id
_entity.type
_entity.pdbx_description
1 polymer ?
#
loop_
_entity_poly.entity_id
_entity_poly.type
_entity_poly.pdbx_seq_one_letter_code
_entity_poly.pdbx_strand_id
1 'polypeptide(L)'
;MANPNHLEPSELGTKEYWDNLYTRELSNNEADPTDIGTVWFDDSDAEQKMLQFLRLLASDADEQDSDDEDDDPANFDLPDITLSRETTSFLDLGTGNGSLLSSLATHNFSGPLHGIDYSPQSVALARKIAEAKGQPITFTTWDLLAGPMEDAFGDQKDGYDVLLDKGTFDAISLSAATNESGQRIMAGYRPRATGTTRLVC
;
A
#
# COMPACT_ATOMS: atom_id res chain seq x y z
N MET A 1 -28.81 -14.20 1.03
CA MET A 1 -28.14 -13.53 2.17
C MET A 1 -28.37 -12.04 2.01
N ALA A 2 -28.73 -11.33 3.09
CA ALA A 2 -28.81 -9.86 3.01
C ALA A 2 -27.39 -9.33 2.82
N ASN A 3 -27.20 -8.39 1.90
CA ASN A 3 -25.91 -7.70 1.81
C ASN A 3 -25.67 -6.96 3.13
N PRO A 4 -24.47 -7.06 3.73
CA PRO A 4 -24.14 -6.26 4.89
C PRO A 4 -24.34 -4.77 4.56
N ASN A 5 -24.83 -4.01 5.54
CA ASN A 5 -24.99 -2.57 5.39
C ASN A 5 -23.62 -1.92 5.14
N HIS A 6 -23.60 -0.86 4.34
CA HIS A 6 -22.39 -0.06 4.19
C HIS A 6 -21.99 0.55 5.53
N LEU A 7 -20.69 0.77 5.71
CA LEU A 7 -20.18 1.54 6.84
C LEU A 7 -20.77 2.96 6.79
N GLU A 8 -21.03 3.49 7.99
CA GLU A 8 -21.40 4.88 8.17
C GLU A 8 -20.23 5.76 7.74
N PRO A 9 -20.47 6.82 6.95
CA PRO A 9 -19.41 7.70 6.52
C PRO A 9 -18.68 8.41 7.66
N SER A 10 -17.40 8.71 7.47
CA SER A 10 -16.59 9.48 8.42
C SER A 10 -15.58 10.38 7.71
N GLU A 11 -14.89 11.23 8.47
CA GLU A 11 -13.82 12.09 7.95
C GLU A 11 -12.69 11.30 7.28
N LEU A 12 -12.41 10.09 7.75
CA LEU A 12 -11.40 9.18 7.18
C LEU A 12 -11.73 8.74 5.75
N GLY A 13 -12.99 8.89 5.32
CA GLY A 13 -13.41 8.65 3.94
C GLY A 13 -13.29 9.86 3.01
N THR A 14 -12.65 10.94 3.45
CA THR A 14 -12.57 12.20 2.69
C THR A 14 -11.13 12.53 2.29
N LYS A 15 -10.96 12.98 1.04
CA LYS A 15 -9.65 13.46 0.55
C LYS A 15 -9.10 14.60 1.40
N GLU A 16 -9.99 15.49 1.87
CA GLU A 16 -9.63 16.64 2.70
C GLU A 16 -8.93 16.24 4.00
N TYR A 17 -9.43 15.22 4.70
CA TYR A 17 -8.80 14.71 5.91
C TYR A 17 -7.35 14.28 5.65
N TRP A 18 -7.14 13.47 4.61
CA TRP A 18 -5.82 12.92 4.29
C TRP A 18 -4.85 13.96 3.76
N ASP A 19 -5.30 14.89 2.91
CA ASP A 19 -4.47 16.01 2.46
C ASP A 19 -4.02 16.90 3.64
N ASN A 20 -4.92 17.17 4.59
CA ASN A 20 -4.61 17.94 5.79
C ASN A 20 -3.64 17.20 6.71
N LEU A 21 -3.86 15.89 6.90
CA LEU A 21 -2.96 15.02 7.66
C LEU A 21 -1.54 15.08 7.07
N TYR A 22 -1.37 14.75 5.79
CA TYR A 22 -0.03 14.70 5.19
C TYR A 22 0.62 16.07 4.99
N THR A 23 -0.15 17.15 4.90
CA THR A 23 0.41 18.51 4.99
C THR A 23 1.08 18.74 6.35
N ARG A 24 0.46 18.27 7.43
CA ARG A 24 1.04 18.35 8.78
C ARG A 24 2.24 17.40 8.92
N GLU A 25 2.12 16.15 8.48
CA GLU A 25 3.21 15.17 8.59
C GLU A 25 4.45 15.61 7.79
N LEU A 26 4.28 16.23 6.62
CA LEU A 26 5.38 16.87 5.90
C LEU A 26 6.06 17.98 6.70
N SER A 27 5.28 18.84 7.35
CA SER A 27 5.82 19.93 8.18
C SER A 27 6.58 19.39 9.39
N ASN A 28 6.08 18.31 9.98
CA ASN A 28 6.76 17.62 11.09
C ASN A 28 8.08 17.01 10.62
N ASN A 29 8.07 16.28 9.51
CA ASN A 29 9.28 15.68 8.93
C ASN A 29 10.33 16.75 8.52
N GLU A 30 9.90 17.93 8.07
CA GLU A 30 10.81 19.05 7.80
C GLU A 30 11.48 19.61 9.06
N ALA A 31 10.79 19.58 10.20
CA ALA A 31 11.34 19.99 11.48
C ALA A 31 12.22 18.89 12.12
N ASP A 32 11.85 17.62 11.93
CA ASP A 32 12.56 16.45 12.41
C ASP A 32 12.52 15.33 11.36
N PRO A 33 13.61 15.11 10.60
CA PRO A 33 13.67 14.06 9.58
C PRO A 33 13.50 12.63 10.11
N THR A 34 13.55 12.41 11.43
CA THR A 34 13.29 11.11 12.04
C THR A 34 11.80 10.84 12.24
N ASP A 35 10.96 11.88 12.18
CA ASP A 35 9.50 11.75 12.17
C ASP A 35 9.03 11.26 10.79
N ILE A 36 8.63 9.99 10.71
CA ILE A 36 8.13 9.37 9.48
C ILE A 36 6.62 9.62 9.26
N GLY A 37 5.99 10.42 10.11
CA GLY A 37 4.57 10.70 10.10
C GLY A 37 3.70 9.53 10.51
N THR A 38 2.40 9.66 10.24
CA THR A 38 1.40 8.66 10.62
C THR A 38 1.56 7.36 9.83
N VAL A 39 1.71 6.24 10.55
CA VAL A 39 1.57 4.88 10.02
C VAL A 39 0.14 4.41 10.26
N TRP A 40 -0.64 4.25 9.20
CA TRP A 40 -2.02 3.76 9.32
C TRP A 40 -2.03 2.32 9.83
N PHE A 41 -2.93 2.00 10.78
CA PHE A 41 -3.05 0.70 11.46
C PHE A 41 -1.84 0.24 12.30
N ASP A 42 -0.98 1.16 12.74
CA ASP A 42 0.17 0.85 13.60
C ASP A 42 -0.23 0.19 14.93
N ASP A 43 -1.41 0.49 15.46
CA ASP A 43 -1.97 -0.10 16.67
C ASP A 43 -2.47 -1.55 16.53
N SER A 44 -2.43 -2.12 15.32
CA SER A 44 -2.97 -3.44 15.01
C SER A 44 -1.94 -4.44 14.44
N ASP A 45 -0.67 -4.02 14.36
CA ASP A 45 0.44 -4.75 13.75
C ASP A 45 0.18 -5.15 12.28
N ALA A 46 -0.69 -4.40 11.58
CA ALA A 46 -1.13 -4.76 10.23
C ALA A 46 0.07 -4.87 9.25
N GLU A 47 0.99 -3.92 9.33
CA GLU A 47 2.20 -3.91 8.51
C GLU A 47 3.09 -5.13 8.79
N GLN A 48 3.30 -5.46 10.07
CA GLN A 48 4.13 -6.61 10.47
C GLN A 48 3.51 -7.91 9.96
N LYS A 49 2.20 -8.10 10.09
CA LYS A 49 1.50 -9.30 9.60
C LYS A 49 1.54 -9.42 8.09
N MET A 50 1.36 -8.31 7.36
CA MET A 50 1.50 -8.31 5.89
C MET A 50 2.92 -8.68 5.48
N LEU A 51 3.93 -8.10 6.12
CA LEU A 51 5.33 -8.37 5.82
C LEU A 51 5.70 -9.84 6.12
N GLN A 52 5.27 -10.38 7.25
CA GLN A 52 5.44 -11.78 7.62
C GLN A 52 4.82 -12.71 6.56
N PHE A 53 3.58 -12.44 6.16
CA PHE A 53 2.91 -13.21 5.11
C PHE A 53 3.70 -13.20 3.79
N LEU A 54 4.21 -12.03 3.38
CA LEU A 54 5.02 -11.90 2.14
C LEU A 54 6.39 -12.58 2.26
N ARG A 55 7.02 -12.54 3.44
CA ARG A 55 8.28 -13.25 3.72
C ARG A 55 8.12 -14.75 3.61
N LEU A 56 7.03 -15.31 4.16
CA LEU A 56 6.71 -16.73 4.07
C LEU A 56 6.46 -17.20 2.63
N LEU A 57 6.00 -16.32 1.75
CA LEU A 57 5.81 -16.62 0.33
C LEU A 57 7.08 -16.49 -0.51
N ALA A 58 8.13 -15.83 -0.02
CA ALA A 58 9.35 -15.67 -0.79
C ALA A 58 10.27 -16.89 -0.64
N SER A 59 10.56 -17.62 -1.73
CA SER A 59 11.51 -18.74 -1.67
C SER A 59 12.93 -18.22 -1.52
N ASP A 60 13.50 -18.48 -0.35
CA ASP A 60 14.92 -18.45 -0.01
C ASP A 60 15.61 -17.08 -0.04
N ALA A 61 15.91 -16.57 1.16
CA ALA A 61 17.17 -15.90 1.44
C ALA A 61 17.54 -16.24 2.89
N ASP A 62 18.33 -17.31 3.02
CA ASP A 62 18.86 -17.92 4.25
C ASP A 62 17.82 -18.49 5.24
N GLU A 63 17.75 -19.83 5.31
CA GLU A 63 17.10 -20.64 6.37
C GLU A 63 17.68 -20.39 7.79
N GLN A 64 18.32 -19.24 8.05
CA GLN A 64 19.14 -18.99 9.24
C GLN A 64 18.85 -17.68 9.98
N ASP A 65 17.92 -16.82 9.54
CA ASP A 65 17.71 -15.51 10.18
C ASP A 65 16.34 -15.30 10.84
N SER A 66 15.41 -16.27 10.82
CA SER A 66 14.17 -16.17 11.61
C SER A 66 14.27 -16.98 12.91
N ASP A 67 15.08 -16.50 13.87
CA ASP A 67 14.89 -16.82 15.30
C ASP A 67 13.58 -16.18 15.84
N ASP A 68 12.86 -15.43 15.02
CA ASP A 68 11.52 -14.90 15.30
C ASP A 68 10.51 -16.05 15.33
N GLU A 69 10.17 -16.52 16.54
CA GLU A 69 9.14 -17.54 16.82
C GLU A 69 7.76 -17.23 16.18
N ASP A 70 7.55 -15.98 15.76
CA ASP A 70 6.32 -15.53 15.14
C ASP A 70 6.17 -15.97 13.66
N ASP A 71 7.25 -16.25 12.93
CA ASP A 71 7.27 -16.65 11.50
C ASP A 71 6.91 -18.13 11.27
N ASP A 72 6.03 -18.70 12.09
CA ASP A 72 5.54 -20.07 11.87
C ASP A 72 4.54 -20.11 10.69
N PRO A 73 4.85 -20.81 9.57
CA PRO A 73 3.94 -20.94 8.44
C PRO A 73 2.60 -21.62 8.83
N ALA A 74 2.54 -22.37 9.94
CA ALA A 74 1.30 -22.96 10.43
C ALA A 74 0.27 -21.92 10.88
N ASN A 75 0.68 -20.67 11.12
CA ASN A 75 -0.22 -19.56 11.45
C ASN A 75 -0.94 -18.97 10.24
N PHE A 76 -0.58 -19.37 9.01
CA PHE A 76 -1.08 -18.78 7.76
C PHE A 76 -1.61 -19.83 6.78
N ASP A 77 -2.73 -19.52 6.13
CA ASP A 77 -3.22 -20.27 4.96
C ASP A 77 -2.51 -19.75 3.70
N LEU A 78 -1.30 -20.28 3.44
CA LEU A 78 -0.45 -19.82 2.36
C LEU A 78 -0.91 -20.39 1.00
N PRO A 79 -1.06 -19.55 -0.05
CA PRO A 79 -1.30 -20.03 -1.40
C PRO A 79 -0.08 -20.80 -1.96
N ASP A 80 -0.32 -21.66 -2.95
CA ASP A 80 0.72 -22.32 -3.74
C ASP A 80 1.34 -21.34 -4.76
N ILE A 81 2.01 -20.31 -4.24
CA ILE A 81 2.68 -19.24 -4.97
C ILE A 81 4.02 -19.00 -4.27
N THR A 82 5.04 -18.70 -5.07
CA THR A 82 6.36 -18.36 -4.57
C THR A 82 6.80 -17.02 -5.15
N LEU A 83 7.15 -16.08 -4.29
CA LEU A 83 7.66 -14.76 -4.63
C LEU A 83 9.20 -14.82 -4.76
N SER A 84 9.76 -14.01 -5.64
CA SER A 84 11.21 -13.74 -5.68
C SER A 84 11.44 -12.38 -5.06
N ARG A 85 12.39 -12.30 -4.12
CA ARG A 85 12.78 -11.02 -3.51
C ARG A 85 13.35 -10.07 -4.56
N GLU A 86 14.02 -10.58 -5.57
CA GLU A 86 14.75 -9.82 -6.60
C GLU A 86 13.87 -9.35 -7.75
N THR A 87 12.82 -10.10 -8.09
CA THR A 87 12.04 -9.84 -9.31
C THR A 87 10.58 -9.54 -9.09
N THR A 88 9.98 -9.93 -7.95
CA THR A 88 8.57 -9.65 -7.69
C THR A 88 8.34 -8.14 -7.62
N SER A 89 7.40 -7.64 -8.44
CA SER A 89 6.98 -6.25 -8.42
C SER A 89 5.76 -6.02 -7.53
N PHE A 90 5.83 -4.98 -6.69
CA PHE A 90 4.81 -4.59 -5.73
C PHE A 90 4.23 -3.22 -6.07
N LEU A 91 2.90 -3.11 -5.96
CA LEU A 91 2.20 -1.82 -5.93
C LEU A 91 1.45 -1.67 -4.61
N ASP A 92 1.78 -0.63 -3.86
CA ASP A 92 1.09 -0.25 -2.63
C ASP A 92 0.02 0.81 -2.90
N LEU A 93 -1.25 0.44 -2.71
CA LEU A 93 -2.41 1.26 -2.99
C LEU A 93 -2.73 2.14 -1.78
N GLY A 94 -2.62 3.46 -1.94
CA GLY A 94 -2.74 4.42 -0.85
C GLY A 94 -1.58 4.28 0.13
N THR A 95 -0.37 4.41 -0.41
CA THR A 95 0.90 4.10 0.28
C THR A 95 1.17 4.96 1.51
N GLY A 96 0.50 6.09 1.65
CA GLY A 96 0.69 6.97 2.79
C GLY A 96 2.14 7.46 2.89
N ASN A 97 2.74 7.30 4.07
CA ASN A 97 4.16 7.60 4.29
C ASN A 97 5.14 6.60 3.65
N GLY A 98 4.66 5.55 2.96
CA GLY A 98 5.50 4.53 2.31
C GLY A 98 6.15 3.53 3.27
N SER A 99 5.69 3.45 4.52
CA SER A 99 6.22 2.54 5.56
C SER A 99 6.28 1.09 5.10
N LEU A 100 5.18 0.56 4.55
CA LEU A 100 5.11 -0.84 4.11
C LEU A 100 6.16 -1.18 3.03
N LEU A 101 6.32 -0.33 2.01
CA LEU A 101 7.34 -0.52 0.97
C LEU A 101 8.76 -0.36 1.54
N SER A 102 8.95 0.57 2.48
CA SER A 102 10.22 0.75 3.19
C SER A 102 10.59 -0.49 4.01
N SER A 103 9.61 -1.14 4.63
CA SER A 103 9.74 -2.38 5.38
C SER A 103 10.09 -3.55 4.44
N LEU A 104 9.45 -3.65 3.28
CA LEU A 104 9.81 -4.63 2.25
C LEU A 104 11.26 -4.47 1.77
N ALA A 105 11.68 -3.24 1.46
CA ALA A 105 13.05 -2.95 1.05
C ALA A 105 14.09 -3.33 2.12
N THR A 106 13.78 -3.10 3.40
CA THR A 106 14.63 -3.51 4.53
C THR A 106 14.76 -5.03 4.64
N HIS A 107 13.73 -5.78 4.23
CA HIS A 107 13.71 -7.25 4.21
C HIS A 107 14.10 -7.80 2.82
N ASN A 108 15.04 -7.13 2.14
CA ASN A 108 15.67 -7.60 0.91
C ASN A 108 14.75 -7.79 -0.31
N PHE A 109 13.49 -7.35 -0.27
CA PHE A 109 12.71 -7.23 -1.49
C PHE A 109 13.30 -6.08 -2.33
N SER A 110 13.95 -6.46 -3.43
CA SER A 110 14.70 -5.59 -4.33
C SER A 110 14.12 -5.54 -5.75
N GLY A 111 13.07 -6.31 -6.02
CA GLY A 111 12.21 -6.12 -7.18
C GLY A 111 11.53 -4.74 -7.18
N PRO A 112 10.80 -4.38 -8.25
CA PRO A 112 10.19 -3.06 -8.36
C PRO A 112 9.20 -2.77 -7.21
N LEU A 113 9.48 -1.72 -6.43
CA LEU A 113 8.61 -1.22 -5.36
C LEU A 113 7.99 0.11 -5.78
N HIS A 114 6.66 0.18 -5.87
CA HIS A 114 5.95 1.40 -6.25
C HIS A 114 4.80 1.67 -5.29
N GLY A 115 4.76 2.87 -4.71
CA GLY A 115 3.63 3.37 -3.92
C GLY A 115 2.82 4.41 -4.70
N ILE A 116 1.49 4.29 -4.65
CA ILE A 116 0.59 5.31 -5.19
C ILE A 116 -0.29 5.88 -4.09
N ASP A 117 -0.60 7.18 -4.20
CA ASP A 117 -1.54 7.86 -3.33
C ASP A 117 -2.20 9.00 -4.12
N TYR A 118 -3.47 9.30 -3.84
CA TYR A 118 -4.12 10.45 -4.47
C TYR A 118 -3.58 11.79 -3.94
N SER A 119 -2.91 11.77 -2.79
CA SER A 119 -2.46 12.97 -2.08
C SER A 119 -1.02 13.29 -2.49
N PRO A 120 -0.77 14.42 -3.18
CA PRO A 120 0.59 14.85 -3.49
C PRO A 120 1.49 14.97 -2.26
N GLN A 121 0.91 15.37 -1.12
CA GLN A 121 1.61 15.53 0.14
C GLN A 121 2.08 14.19 0.72
N SER A 122 1.21 13.17 0.67
CA SER A 122 1.54 11.79 1.04
C SER A 122 2.74 11.28 0.24
N VAL A 123 2.66 11.39 -1.10
CA VAL A 123 3.73 11.01 -2.03
C VAL A 123 5.04 11.76 -1.77
N ALA A 124 4.96 13.06 -1.48
CA ALA A 124 6.15 13.86 -1.17
C ALA A 124 6.82 13.41 0.14
N LEU A 125 6.03 13.06 1.17
CA LEU A 125 6.55 12.54 2.43
C LEU A 125 7.22 11.18 2.24
N ALA A 126 6.53 10.25 1.58
CA ALA A 126 7.05 8.91 1.31
C ALA A 126 8.37 8.95 0.53
N ARG A 127 8.45 9.82 -0.48
CA ARG A 127 9.68 10.04 -1.25
C ARG A 127 10.82 10.55 -0.36
N LYS A 128 10.58 11.56 0.48
CA LYS A 128 11.59 12.08 1.42
C LYS A 128 12.11 10.97 2.35
N ILE A 129 11.22 10.16 2.91
CA ILE A 129 11.58 9.07 3.83
C ILE A 129 12.41 8.00 3.12
N ALA A 130 12.00 7.56 1.93
CA ALA A 130 12.74 6.56 1.17
C ALA A 130 14.12 7.07 0.71
N GLU A 131 14.19 8.32 0.23
CA GLU A 131 15.45 8.96 -0.17
C GLU A 131 16.42 9.08 1.01
N ALA A 132 15.94 9.48 2.20
CA ALA A 132 16.75 9.56 3.41
C ALA A 132 17.33 8.19 3.82
N LYS A 133 16.62 7.10 3.52
CA LYS A 133 17.06 5.71 3.74
C LYS A 133 17.87 5.12 2.58
N GLY A 134 18.01 5.83 1.46
CA GLY A 134 18.67 5.32 0.25
C GLY A 134 17.94 4.16 -0.42
N GLN A 135 16.62 4.05 -0.23
CA GLN A 135 15.81 2.95 -0.76
C GLN A 135 15.31 3.27 -2.17
N PRO A 136 15.48 2.37 -3.16
CA PRO A 136 15.09 2.60 -4.55
C PRO A 136 13.59 2.35 -4.76
N ILE A 137 12.74 3.17 -4.15
CA ILE A 137 11.28 3.06 -4.22
C ILE A 137 10.70 4.19 -5.07
N THR A 138 9.80 3.84 -5.99
CA THR A 138 9.09 4.83 -6.82
C THR A 138 7.79 5.23 -6.13
N PHE A 139 7.44 6.52 -6.21
CA PHE A 139 6.16 7.03 -5.71
C PHE A 139 5.49 7.96 -6.72
N THR A 140 4.20 7.74 -6.98
CA THR A 140 3.42 8.52 -7.95
C THR A 140 2.11 9.02 -7.35
N THR A 141 1.77 10.28 -7.59
CA THR A 141 0.43 10.79 -7.27
C THR A 141 -0.55 10.28 -8.29
N TRP A 142 -1.50 9.47 -7.85
CA TRP A 142 -2.53 8.90 -8.72
C TRP A 142 -3.82 8.67 -7.95
N ASP A 143 -4.94 9.14 -8.51
CA ASP A 143 -6.27 8.88 -7.98
C ASP A 143 -6.72 7.47 -8.38
N LEU A 144 -6.69 6.55 -7.43
CA LEU A 144 -7.10 5.15 -7.63
C LEU A 144 -8.51 5.04 -8.23
N LEU A 145 -9.44 5.94 -7.93
CA LEU A 145 -10.83 5.84 -8.36
C LEU A 145 -11.12 6.60 -9.65
N ALA A 146 -10.39 7.69 -9.93
CA ALA A 146 -10.70 8.58 -11.05
C ALA A 146 -9.53 8.89 -12.00
N GLY A 147 -8.28 8.54 -11.64
CA GLY A 147 -7.09 8.84 -12.42
C GLY A 147 -6.97 8.05 -13.73
N PRO A 148 -6.30 8.57 -14.78
CA PRO A 148 -6.03 7.82 -16.01
C PRO A 148 -5.26 6.53 -15.70
N MET A 149 -5.60 5.42 -16.35
CA MET A 149 -5.07 4.11 -15.96
C MET A 149 -3.57 3.99 -16.26
N GLU A 150 -3.14 4.59 -17.36
CA GLU A 150 -1.77 4.66 -17.85
C GLU A 150 -0.77 5.27 -16.84
N ASP A 151 -1.27 6.13 -15.95
CA ASP A 151 -0.46 6.84 -14.94
C ASP A 151 -0.16 5.96 -13.72
N ALA A 152 -0.95 4.92 -13.47
CA ALA A 152 -0.76 4.02 -12.31
C ALA A 152 0.47 3.11 -12.44
N PHE A 153 0.90 2.85 -13.66
CA PHE A 153 1.86 1.79 -13.94
C PHE A 153 3.32 2.22 -13.73
N GLY A 154 3.62 3.52 -13.67
CA GLY A 154 5.03 3.97 -13.66
C GLY A 154 5.82 3.28 -14.77
N ASP A 155 6.90 2.58 -14.40
CA ASP A 155 7.71 1.77 -15.33
C ASP A 155 7.19 0.33 -15.55
N GLN A 156 6.26 -0.16 -14.72
CA GLN A 156 5.65 -1.50 -14.81
C GLN A 156 4.46 -1.52 -15.78
N LYS A 157 4.71 -1.26 -17.07
CA LYS A 157 3.64 -1.13 -18.09
C LYS A 157 2.78 -2.38 -18.28
N ASP A 158 3.30 -3.55 -17.94
CA ASP A 158 2.58 -4.83 -18.02
C ASP A 158 1.81 -5.16 -16.73
N GLY A 159 1.85 -4.29 -15.72
CA GLY A 159 1.25 -4.50 -14.41
C GLY A 159 2.21 -5.05 -13.35
N TYR A 160 1.68 -5.21 -12.12
CA TYR A 160 2.42 -5.69 -10.94
C TYR A 160 2.06 -7.13 -10.59
N ASP A 161 2.99 -7.82 -9.92
CA ASP A 161 2.78 -9.19 -9.44
C ASP A 161 1.93 -9.20 -8.16
N VAL A 162 2.16 -8.25 -7.25
CA VAL A 162 1.48 -8.16 -5.96
C VAL A 162 0.91 -6.75 -5.76
N LEU A 163 -0.36 -6.68 -5.37
CA LEU A 163 -0.99 -5.46 -4.87
C LEU A 163 -1.06 -5.51 -3.35
N LEU A 164 -0.68 -4.41 -2.71
CA LEU A 164 -0.78 -4.22 -1.28
C LEU A 164 -1.88 -3.19 -1.00
N ASP A 165 -2.74 -3.50 -0.05
CA ASP A 165 -3.71 -2.56 0.50
C ASP A 165 -3.82 -2.83 2.00
N LYS A 166 -3.17 -1.97 2.80
CA LYS A 166 -3.20 -2.05 4.26
C LYS A 166 -4.49 -1.45 4.86
N GLY A 167 -5.26 -0.67 4.11
CA GLY A 167 -6.37 0.12 4.67
C GLY A 167 -7.03 1.15 3.77
N THR A 168 -6.64 1.24 2.51
CA THR A 168 -7.17 2.15 1.50
C THR A 168 -8.60 1.80 1.15
N PHE A 169 -8.93 0.52 1.02
CA PHE A 169 -10.31 0.09 0.82
C PHE A 169 -11.22 0.44 2.03
N ASP A 170 -10.71 0.33 3.26
CA ASP A 170 -11.43 0.76 4.47
C ASP A 170 -11.73 2.26 4.44
N ALA A 171 -10.73 3.09 4.15
CA ALA A 171 -10.90 4.53 3.99
C ALA A 171 -11.95 4.85 2.89
N ILE A 172 -11.85 4.22 1.72
CA ILE A 172 -12.83 4.43 0.63
C ILE A 172 -14.24 3.99 1.05
N SER A 173 -14.37 2.93 1.85
CA SER A 173 -15.64 2.42 2.35
C SER A 173 -16.30 3.36 3.37
N LEU A 174 -15.52 4.22 4.03
CA LEU A 174 -15.99 5.30 4.91
C LEU A 174 -16.41 6.56 4.15
N SER A 175 -16.30 6.60 2.82
CA SER A 175 -16.68 7.79 2.04
C SER A 175 -18.18 7.86 1.78
N ALA A 176 -18.82 8.99 2.04
CA ALA A 176 -20.22 9.24 1.68
C ALA A 176 -20.46 9.42 0.17
N ALA A 177 -19.39 9.53 -0.63
CA ALA A 177 -19.49 9.87 -2.04
C ALA A 177 -20.14 8.76 -2.87
N THR A 178 -20.84 9.19 -3.93
CA THR A 178 -21.46 8.31 -4.92
C THR A 178 -21.02 8.66 -6.34
N ASN A 179 -20.97 7.66 -7.22
CA ASN A 179 -20.79 7.87 -8.65
C ASN A 179 -22.07 8.45 -9.31
N GLU A 180 -22.01 8.72 -10.61
CA GLU A 180 -23.14 9.25 -11.40
C GLU A 180 -24.40 8.36 -11.36
N SER A 181 -24.22 7.06 -11.13
CA SER A 181 -25.30 6.07 -10.99
C SER A 181 -25.86 5.98 -9.56
N GLY A 182 -25.41 6.84 -8.64
CA GLY A 182 -25.84 6.85 -7.23
C GLY A 182 -25.29 5.72 -6.37
N GLN A 183 -24.30 4.96 -6.86
CA GLN A 183 -23.64 3.89 -6.10
C GLN A 183 -22.46 4.46 -5.30
N ARG A 184 -22.20 3.92 -4.11
CA ARG A 184 -21.03 4.30 -3.30
C ARG A 184 -19.75 4.12 -4.12
N ILE A 185 -18.83 5.09 -4.05
CA ILE A 185 -17.60 5.10 -4.86
C ILE A 185 -16.71 3.87 -4.63
N MET A 186 -16.83 3.20 -3.49
CA MET A 186 -16.15 1.92 -3.19
C MET A 186 -16.44 0.83 -4.23
N ALA A 187 -17.57 0.90 -4.95
CA ALA A 187 -17.88 -0.03 -6.05
C ALA A 187 -16.87 0.05 -7.20
N GLY A 188 -16.20 1.19 -7.38
CA GLY A 188 -15.16 1.39 -8.39
C GLY A 188 -13.78 0.86 -7.99
N TYR A 189 -13.55 0.56 -6.71
CA TYR A 189 -12.23 0.17 -6.20
C TYR A 189 -11.70 -1.10 -6.87
N ARG A 190 -12.45 -2.21 -6.78
CA ARG A 190 -11.99 -3.53 -7.23
C ARG A 190 -11.53 -3.53 -8.68
N PRO A 191 -12.34 -3.12 -9.68
CA PRO A 191 -11.92 -3.18 -11.08
C PRO A 191 -10.72 -2.28 -11.38
N ARG A 192 -10.54 -1.19 -10.61
CA ARG A 192 -9.42 -0.27 -10.74
C ARG A 192 -8.14 -0.85 -10.16
N ALA A 193 -8.20 -1.38 -8.95
CA ALA A 193 -7.09 -2.08 -8.31
C ALA A 193 -6.66 -3.30 -9.14
N THR A 194 -7.57 -4.22 -9.47
CA THR A 194 -7.20 -5.39 -10.30
C THR A 194 -6.80 -5.02 -11.73
N GLY A 195 -7.12 -3.81 -12.19
CA GLY A 195 -6.65 -3.30 -13.47
C GLY A 195 -5.15 -3.02 -13.52
N THR A 196 -4.47 -2.96 -12.37
CA THR A 196 -3.01 -2.75 -12.29
C THR A 196 -2.22 -4.04 -12.18
N THR A 197 -2.86 -5.21 -11.98
CA THR A 197 -2.14 -6.49 -11.93
C THR A 197 -1.72 -6.96 -13.32
N ARG A 198 -0.64 -7.73 -13.40
CA ARG A 198 -0.31 -8.44 -14.65
C ARG A 198 -1.49 -9.30 -15.08
N LEU A 199 -1.87 -9.17 -16.35
CA LEU A 199 -2.80 -10.10 -16.98
C LEU A 199 -2.07 -11.43 -17.18
N VAL A 200 -2.50 -12.47 -16.48
CA VAL A 200 -2.11 -13.84 -16.80
C VAL A 200 -2.85 -14.21 -18.08
N CYS A 201 -2.15 -14.10 -19.22
CA CYS A 201 -2.64 -14.56 -20.53
C CYS A 201 -2.72 -16.08 -20.60
#